data_AF-A0A965X0S2-F1
#
_entry.id   AF-A0A965X0S2-F1
#
_cell.length_a   1.000
_cell.length_b   1.000
_cell.length_c   1.000
_cell.angle_alpha   90.00
_cell.angle_beta   90.00
_cell.angle_gamma   90.00
#
_symmetry.space_group_name_H-M   'P 1'
#
loop_
_entity.id
_entity.type
_entity.pdbx_description
1 polymer ?
#
loop_
_entity_poly.entity_id
_entity_poly.type
_entity_poly.pdbx_seq_one_letter_code
_entity_poly.pdbx_strand_id
1 'polypeptide(L)'
;VGAITLIPGFVAFPTAAMLLEGGAGYMQIAAFVSTLMMVGIVTLPVEIKYFGKRLAIYRNILAFAFSFLVAYVIGYVEALV
;
A
#
# COMPACT_ATOMS: atom_id res chain seq x y z
N VAL A 1 -7.25 -1.81 4.29
CA VAL A 1 -7.24 -0.50 5.00
C VAL A 1 -6.31 0.47 4.29
N GLY A 2 -5.01 0.14 4.14
CA GLY A 2 -4.03 1.04 3.51
C GLY A 2 -4.45 1.62 2.16
N ALA A 3 -4.99 0.80 1.27
CA ALA A 3 -5.50 1.24 -0.04
C ALA A 3 -6.64 2.29 0.00
N ILE A 4 -7.44 2.32 1.06
CA ILE A 4 -8.64 3.17 1.19
C ILE A 4 -8.31 4.44 1.98
N THR A 5 -7.35 4.37 2.90
CA THR A 5 -6.98 5.47 3.79
C THR A 5 -5.76 6.22 3.24
N LEU A 6 -5.92 7.51 2.92
CA LEU A 6 -4.79 8.36 2.54
C LEU A 6 -4.11 8.90 3.82
N ILE A 7 -3.15 8.15 4.34
CA ILE A 7 -2.34 8.57 5.50
C ILE A 7 -1.05 9.21 4.97
N PRO A 8 -0.68 10.42 5.41
CA PRO A 8 0.59 11.03 5.04
C PRO A 8 1.78 10.16 5.49
N GLY A 9 2.87 10.17 4.73
CA GLY A 9 4.06 9.34 5.03
C GLY A 9 4.60 9.53 6.46
N PHE A 10 4.54 10.76 6.99
CA PHE A 10 5.01 11.06 8.35
C PHE A 10 4.15 10.41 9.47
N VAL A 11 2.90 10.03 9.18
CA VAL A 11 2.03 9.27 10.10
C VAL A 11 2.09 7.77 9.79
N ALA A 12 2.36 7.40 8.54
CA ALA A 12 2.42 6.01 8.10
C ALA A 12 3.55 5.22 8.79
N PHE A 13 4.75 5.80 8.93
CA PHE A 13 5.88 5.10 9.58
C PHE A 13 5.67 4.84 11.08
N PRO A 14 5.22 5.81 11.91
CA PRO A 14 4.82 5.53 13.29
C PRO A 14 3.70 4.48 13.39
N THR A 15 2.73 4.53 12.47
CA THR A 15 1.62 3.56 12.44
C THR A 15 2.12 2.15 12.14
N ALA A 16 3.06 2.02 11.21
CA ALA A 16 3.74 0.76 10.90
C ALA A 16 4.51 0.22 12.12
N ALA A 17 5.20 1.09 12.86
CA ALA A 17 5.89 0.72 14.10
C ALA A 17 4.91 0.25 15.19
N MET A 18 3.79 0.95 15.41
CA MET A 18 2.76 0.52 16.36
C MET A 18 2.11 -0.81 15.96
N LEU A 19 1.92 -1.05 14.66
CA LEU A 19 1.42 -2.34 14.16
C LEU A 19 2.44 -3.46 14.44
N LEU A 20 3.74 -3.20 14.27
CA LEU A 20 4.81 -4.16 14.58
C LEU A 20 4.83 -4.50 16.07
N GLU A 21 4.79 -3.49 16.94
CA GLU A 21 4.73 -3.67 18.40
C GLU A 21 3.46 -4.38 18.86
N GLY A 22 2.36 -4.19 18.12
CA GLY A 22 1.09 -4.88 18.32
C GLY A 22 1.08 -6.35 17.85
N GLY A 23 2.20 -6.87 17.35
CA GLY A 23 2.34 -8.26 16.91
C GLY A 23 2.02 -8.50 15.43
N ALA A 24 1.93 -7.46 14.60
CA ALA A 24 1.82 -7.63 13.16
C ALA A 24 3.17 -8.08 12.56
N GLY A 25 3.14 -9.06 11.66
CA GLY A 25 4.34 -9.51 10.95
C GLY A 25 4.85 -8.47 9.96
N TYR A 26 6.15 -8.48 9.64
CA TYR A 26 6.74 -7.54 8.68
C TYR A 26 6.07 -7.63 7.29
N MET A 27 5.63 -8.84 6.90
CA MET A 27 4.81 -9.05 5.70
C MET A 27 3.51 -8.21 5.69
N GLN A 28 2.82 -8.10 6.83
CA GLN A 28 1.55 -7.37 6.93
C GLN A 28 1.79 -5.85 6.87
N ILE A 29 2.86 -5.39 7.51
CA ILE A 29 3.27 -3.99 7.48
C ILE A 29 3.72 -3.57 6.09
N ALA A 30 4.49 -4.43 5.41
CA ALA A 30 4.89 -4.25 4.03
C ALA A 30 3.68 -4.10 3.10
N ALA A 31 2.69 -5.00 3.21
CA ALA A 31 1.44 -4.90 2.45
C ALA A 31 0.69 -3.59 2.77
N PHE A 32 0.63 -3.22 4.05
CA PHE A 32 -0.05 -2.01 4.50
C PHE A 32 0.60 -0.74 3.93
N VAL A 33 1.91 -0.56 4.10
CA VAL A 33 2.65 0.62 3.63
C VAL A 33 2.66 0.67 2.09
N SER A 34 2.85 -0.47 1.44
CA SER A 34 2.86 -0.57 -0.03
C SER A 34 1.50 -0.20 -0.63
N THR A 35 0.40 -0.73 -0.09
CA THR A 35 -0.96 -0.37 -0.55
C THR A 35 -1.28 1.09 -0.29
N LEU A 36 -0.85 1.64 0.85
CA LEU A 36 -1.11 3.02 1.24
C LEU A 36 -0.44 4.04 0.31
N MET A 37 0.76 3.74 -0.20
CA MET A 37 1.49 4.64 -1.09
C MET A 37 1.15 4.46 -2.57
N MET A 38 0.92 3.22 -3.02
CA MET A 38 0.69 2.94 -4.44
C MET A 38 -0.77 3.03 -4.87
N VAL A 39 -1.71 2.68 -3.98
CA VAL A 39 -3.13 2.63 -4.34
C VAL A 39 -3.78 3.98 -4.05
N GLY A 40 -4.26 4.62 -5.11
CA GLY A 40 -4.87 5.93 -5.10
C GLY A 40 -6.40 5.88 -5.14
N ILE A 41 -7.07 5.16 -4.24
CA ILE A 41 -8.55 5.14 -4.20
C ILE A 41 -9.10 6.53 -3.86
N VAL A 42 -8.45 7.23 -2.94
CA VAL A 42 -8.85 8.60 -2.55
C VAL A 42 -8.51 9.62 -3.65
N THR A 43 -7.42 9.40 -4.39
CA THR A 43 -7.00 10.25 -5.51
C THR A 43 -7.66 9.88 -6.84
N LEU A 44 -8.46 8.83 -6.87
CA LEU A 44 -9.15 8.31 -8.04
C LEU A 44 -10.01 9.36 -8.78
N PRO A 45 -10.82 10.23 -8.14
CA PRO A 45 -11.53 11.31 -8.84
C PRO A 45 -10.59 12.33 -9.50
N VAL A 46 -9.44 12.61 -8.88
CA VAL A 46 -8.40 13.48 -9.44
C VAL A 46 -7.74 12.81 -10.65
N GLU A 47 -7.36 11.54 -10.53
CA GLU A 47 -6.77 10.77 -11.63
C GLU A 47 -7.70 10.63 -12.82
N ILE A 48 -9.00 10.39 -12.61
CA ILE A 48 -9.98 10.34 -13.70
C ILE A 48 -10.01 11.67 -14.47
N LYS A 49 -9.89 12.81 -13.77
CA LYS A 49 -9.93 14.15 -14.36
C LYS A 49 -8.68 14.48 -15.19
N TYR A 50 -7.51 14.01 -14.78
CA TYR A 50 -6.24 14.30 -15.47
C TYR A 50 -5.81 13.23 -16.48
N PHE A 51 -5.98 11.94 -16.17
CA PHE A 51 -5.46 10.81 -16.96
C PHE A 51 -6.54 10.05 -17.73
N GLY A 52 -7.82 10.32 -17.44
CA GLY A 52 -8.95 9.60 -18.01
C GLY A 52 -9.30 8.31 -17.26
N LYS A 53 -10.59 7.94 -17.31
CA LYS A 53 -11.18 6.88 -16.48
C LYS A 53 -10.53 5.51 -16.63
N ARG A 54 -10.15 5.13 -17.86
CA ARG A 54 -9.54 3.81 -18.11
C ARG A 54 -8.16 3.69 -17.47
N LEU A 55 -7.30 4.71 -17.64
CA LEU A 55 -5.93 4.68 -17.13
C LEU A 55 -5.88 4.71 -15.60
N ALA A 56 -6.73 5.52 -14.97
CA ALA A 56 -6.84 5.59 -13.50
C ALA A 56 -7.24 4.24 -12.88
N ILE A 57 -8.16 3.51 -13.52
CA ILE A 57 -8.61 2.18 -13.06
C ILE A 57 -7.49 1.15 -13.22
N TYR A 58 -6.83 1.09 -14.40
CA TYR A 58 -5.72 0.18 -14.61
C TYR A 58 -4.58 0.44 -13.62
N ARG A 59 -4.23 1.71 -13.37
CA ARG A 59 -3.18 2.10 -12.41
C ARG A 59 -3.47 1.59 -11.01
N ASN A 60 -4.69 1.78 -10.51
CA ASN A 60 -5.08 1.32 -9.18
C ASN A 60 -5.13 -0.21 -9.06
N ILE A 61 -5.64 -0.92 -10.06
CA ILE A 61 -5.69 -2.39 -10.06
C ILE A 61 -4.28 -2.97 -10.10
N LEU A 62 -3.41 -2.46 -10.98
CA LEU A 62 -2.02 -2.87 -11.07
C LEU A 62 -1.26 -2.57 -9.78
N ALA A 63 -1.43 -1.38 -9.21
CA ALA A 63 -0.85 -1.00 -7.92
C ALA A 63 -1.29 -1.94 -6.79
N PHE A 64 -2.58 -2.28 -6.74
CA PHE A 64 -3.11 -3.18 -5.75
C PHE A 64 -2.53 -4.60 -5.90
N ALA A 65 -2.49 -5.15 -7.11
CA ALA A 65 -1.88 -6.45 -7.37
C ALA A 65 -0.38 -6.45 -7.04
N PHE A 66 0.34 -5.38 -7.40
CA PHE A 66 1.77 -5.25 -7.14
C PHE A 66 2.09 -5.18 -5.64
N SER A 67 1.21 -4.60 -4.82
CA SER A 67 1.40 -4.55 -3.37
C SER A 67 1.46 -5.93 -2.70
N PHE A 68 0.72 -6.92 -3.21
CA PHE A 68 0.81 -8.30 -2.73
C PHE A 68 2.14 -8.94 -3.10
N LEU A 69 2.67 -8.61 -4.27
CA LEU A 69 3.97 -9.08 -4.73
C LEU A 69 5.08 -8.52 -3.82
N VAL A 70 5.02 -7.22 -3.49
CA VAL A 70 5.94 -6.57 -2.55
C VAL A 70 5.85 -7.20 -1.15
N ALA A 71 4.63 -7.43 -0.65
CA ALA A 71 4.42 -8.07 0.64
C ALA A 71 5.02 -9.48 0.66
N TYR A 72 4.83 -10.26 -0.41
CA TYR A 72 5.38 -11.60 -0.54
C TYR A 72 6.91 -11.59 -0.56
N VAL A 73 7.53 -10.68 -1.32
CA VAL A 73 9.00 -10.54 -1.36
C VAL A 73 9.55 -10.15 0.00
N ILE A 74 8.91 -9.23 0.72
CA ILE A 74 9.37 -8.82 2.06
C ILE A 74 9.19 -9.95 3.07
N GLY A 75 8.08 -10.68 3.03
CA GLY A 75 7.90 -11.88 3.87
C GLY A 75 8.91 -12.98 3.56
N TYR A 76 9.29 -13.15 2.30
CA TYR A 76 10.34 -14.10 1.90
C TYR A 76 11.72 -13.66 2.39
N VAL A 77 12.04 -12.37 2.31
CA VAL A 77 13.29 -11.81 2.84
C VAL A 77 13.34 -11.91 4.37
N GLU A 78 12.24 -11.64 5.06
CA GLU A 78 12.14 -11.86 6.51
C GLU A 78 12.40 -13.33 6.87
N ALA A 79 11.77 -14.26 6.15
CA ALA A 79 11.96 -15.70 6.40
C ALA A 79 13.40 -16.21 6.14
N LEU A 80 14.22 -15.42 5.44
CA LEU A 80 15.62 -15.73 5.13
C LEU A 80 16.61 -15.19 6.18
N VAL A 81 16.19 -14.28 7.07
CA VAL A 81 17.04 -13.61 8.08
C VAL A 81 16.73 -14.16 9.47
#